data_AF-A0A517DQL5-F1
#
_entry.id   AF-A0A517DQL5-F1
#
_cell.length_a   1.000
_cell.length_b   1.000
_cell.length_c   1.000
_cell.angle_alpha   90.00
_cell.angle_beta   90.00
_cell.angle_gamma   90.00
#
_symmetry.space_group_name_H-M   'P 1'
#
loop_
_entity.id
_entity.type
_entity.pdbx_description
1 polymer ?
#
loop_
_entity_poly.entity_id
_entity_poly.type
_entity_poly.pdbx_seq_one_letter_code
_entity_poly.pdbx_strand_id
1 'polypeptide(L)'
;MYEKTRQQVYGVLEKYDKSYSISSMNANLQAWQNNKGWLADLLRRHPNWNEEALAVVLEVTHSREIDKSIVNLYKYELSKLITELEVPEDDRTKFVLSLDAIAFTYAKTLPGAETAAIVKKHCGITCSVGQKTSRIINAICKKYGVDKHPEYNARFAKLADALNPLLSKRTALLSIHPCDYLEMSNRKNSWSSCHCLDGGEYHGGTLSYMNDECSMVFYTVDDDVTEAFHTVPKRTRQIFCFHSGILMQSRLYPQTDDEDTREMYRNIVQQIIADCLMVPNLWTMKREQEEVSRRVGTHENALHYRDYEYECYKANISLLKNANVGEDDSLRIGHTAYCIDCSEAIYDSNSLYCDRCSDDGYIICYDCDHRVHEDDARYVNGHWYCEECCSYCEHCHEYTTGEMTEVHGRQDYSYYVCQDCLDNYYQCENCGDYFDEDKGQQLDDGFCCDDCLETNYSVCDSCGEYMRTDDAEEVDGQYYCENCAGDIRSEMEEAADWSAAS
;
A
#
# COMPACT_ATOMS: atom_id res chain seq x y z
N MET A 1 9.24 -13.96 -5.77
CA MET A 1 8.35 -12.86 -6.19
C MET A 1 7.74 -12.18 -4.98
N TYR A 2 6.96 -12.90 -4.17
CA TYR A 2 6.28 -12.37 -2.98
C TYR A 2 7.19 -11.58 -2.01
N GLU A 3 8.37 -12.12 -1.69
CA GLU A 3 9.31 -11.43 -0.78
C GLU A 3 9.79 -10.07 -1.31
N LYS A 4 10.12 -9.97 -2.60
CA LYS A 4 10.60 -8.72 -3.21
C LYS A 4 9.48 -7.67 -3.24
N THR A 5 8.27 -8.07 -3.64
CA THR A 5 7.09 -7.20 -3.63
C THR A 5 6.77 -6.70 -2.23
N ARG A 6 6.91 -7.56 -1.21
CA ARG A 6 6.74 -7.21 0.19
C ARG A 6 7.73 -6.13 0.64
N GLN A 7 9.01 -6.30 0.35
CA GLN A 7 10.03 -5.29 0.66
C GLN A 7 9.79 -3.96 -0.06
N GLN A 8 9.32 -4.00 -1.31
CA GLN A 8 8.97 -2.77 -2.05
C GLN A 8 7.78 -2.03 -1.43
N VAL A 9 6.77 -2.75 -0.95
CA VAL A 9 5.64 -2.15 -0.24
C VAL A 9 6.09 -1.49 1.06
N TYR A 10 6.97 -2.13 1.83
CA TYR A 10 7.58 -1.54 3.03
C TYR A 10 8.32 -0.25 2.69
N GLY A 11 9.15 -0.25 1.65
CA GLY A 11 9.84 0.95 1.19
C GLY A 11 8.90 2.08 0.75
N VAL A 12 7.70 1.79 0.26
CA VAL A 12 6.68 2.82 0.00
C VAL A 12 6.14 3.40 1.31
N LEU A 13 5.80 2.57 2.30
CA LEU A 13 5.28 3.06 3.59
C LEU A 13 6.32 3.90 4.35
N GLU A 14 7.58 3.44 4.37
CA GLU A 14 8.71 4.18 4.93
C GLU A 14 8.92 5.52 4.21
N LYS A 15 8.80 5.55 2.87
CA LYS A 15 8.89 6.81 2.10
C LYS A 15 7.88 7.87 2.56
N TYR A 16 6.70 7.45 3.03
CA TYR A 16 5.61 8.32 3.50
C TYR A 16 5.50 8.41 5.02
N ASP A 17 6.53 7.96 5.76
CA ASP A 17 6.58 8.00 7.23
C ASP A 17 5.35 7.36 7.88
N LYS A 18 4.85 6.25 7.31
CA LYS A 18 3.72 5.48 7.86
C LYS A 18 4.25 4.36 8.76
N SER A 19 3.74 4.29 9.99
CA SER A 19 3.99 3.16 10.89
C SER A 19 3.13 1.97 10.45
N TYR A 20 3.67 0.76 10.53
CA TYR A 20 2.95 -0.44 10.14
C TYR A 20 3.49 -1.67 10.87
N SER A 21 2.62 -2.69 10.99
CA SER A 21 3.00 -4.02 11.42
C SER A 21 3.26 -4.93 10.23
N ILE A 22 4.29 -5.79 10.35
CA ILE A 22 4.62 -6.79 9.34
C ILE A 22 3.44 -7.76 9.11
N SER A 23 2.77 -8.19 10.20
CA SER A 23 1.65 -9.14 10.11
C SER A 23 0.46 -8.52 9.36
N SER A 24 0.16 -7.25 9.64
CA SER A 24 -0.94 -6.52 9.01
C SER A 24 -0.71 -6.21 7.54
N MET A 25 0.52 -5.88 7.17
CA MET A 25 0.85 -5.73 5.75
C MET A 25 0.78 -7.04 4.98
N ASN A 26 1.13 -8.17 5.61
CA ASN A 26 0.94 -9.47 4.99
C ASN A 26 -0.54 -9.78 4.75
N ALA A 27 -1.45 -9.33 5.62
CA ALA A 27 -2.90 -9.51 5.41
C ALA A 27 -3.39 -8.80 4.14
N ASN A 28 -3.01 -7.54 3.93
CA ASN A 28 -3.32 -6.81 2.70
C ASN A 28 -2.68 -7.47 1.45
N LEU A 29 -1.42 -7.90 1.52
CA LEU A 29 -0.75 -8.59 0.42
C LEU A 29 -1.37 -9.95 0.10
N GLN A 30 -1.83 -10.67 1.11
CA GLN A 30 -2.55 -11.94 0.94
C GLN A 30 -3.92 -11.70 0.30
N ALA A 31 -4.65 -10.66 0.72
CA ALA A 31 -5.91 -10.25 0.09
C ALA A 31 -5.71 -9.89 -1.40
N TRP A 32 -4.69 -9.05 -1.70
CA TRP A 32 -4.28 -8.75 -3.07
C TRP A 32 -4.00 -10.04 -3.88
N GLN A 33 -3.21 -10.97 -3.33
CA GLN A 33 -2.83 -12.19 -4.03
C GLN A 33 -4.05 -13.09 -4.31
N ASN A 34 -4.94 -13.24 -3.33
CA ASN A 34 -6.14 -14.07 -3.44
C ASN A 34 -7.11 -13.48 -4.47
N ASN A 35 -7.34 -12.17 -4.42
CA ASN A 35 -8.37 -11.52 -5.21
C ASN A 35 -7.90 -11.16 -6.63
N LYS A 36 -6.62 -10.76 -6.80
CA LYS A 36 -6.04 -10.43 -8.12
C LYS A 36 -5.31 -11.59 -8.80
N GLY A 37 -5.20 -12.76 -8.16
CA GLY A 37 -4.49 -13.90 -8.73
C GLY A 37 -4.97 -14.26 -10.14
N TRP A 38 -6.29 -14.28 -10.37
CA TRP A 38 -6.85 -14.55 -11.69
C TRP A 38 -6.48 -13.49 -12.74
N LEU A 39 -6.42 -12.21 -12.33
CA LEU A 39 -6.06 -11.10 -13.20
C LEU A 39 -4.58 -11.12 -13.53
N ALA A 40 -3.73 -11.48 -12.57
CA ALA A 40 -2.31 -11.74 -12.79
C ALA A 40 -2.11 -12.87 -13.81
N ASP A 41 -2.85 -13.98 -13.66
CA ASP A 41 -2.79 -15.11 -14.59
C ASP A 41 -3.31 -14.78 -15.99
N LEU A 42 -4.28 -13.86 -16.09
CA LEU A 42 -4.75 -13.33 -17.36
C LEU A 42 -3.67 -12.48 -18.02
N LEU A 43 -3.19 -11.44 -17.34
CA LEU A 43 -2.25 -10.46 -17.88
C LEU A 43 -0.89 -11.08 -18.22
N ARG A 44 -0.46 -12.12 -17.48
CA ARG A 44 0.76 -12.89 -17.74
C ARG A 44 0.80 -13.55 -19.12
N ARG A 45 -0.36 -13.71 -19.77
CA ARG A 45 -0.44 -14.26 -21.14
C ARG A 45 -0.02 -13.25 -22.21
N HIS A 46 0.05 -11.97 -21.87
CA HIS A 46 0.47 -10.94 -22.81
C HIS A 46 1.98 -11.08 -23.13
N PRO A 47 2.41 -10.96 -24.40
CA PRO A 47 3.82 -11.10 -24.77
C PRO A 47 4.75 -10.07 -24.12
N ASN A 48 4.19 -8.91 -23.73
CA ASN A 48 4.92 -7.83 -23.05
C ASN A 48 4.68 -7.79 -21.53
N TRP A 49 4.24 -8.90 -20.93
CA TRP A 49 4.18 -9.02 -19.48
C TRP A 49 5.59 -8.98 -18.87
N ASN A 50 5.75 -8.18 -17.83
CA ASN A 50 6.96 -8.11 -17.03
C ASN A 50 6.66 -8.59 -15.61
N GLU A 51 7.26 -9.73 -15.23
CA GLU A 51 7.04 -10.33 -13.91
C GLU A 51 7.52 -9.45 -12.75
N GLU A 52 8.60 -8.70 -12.91
CA GLU A 52 9.07 -7.81 -11.86
C GLU A 52 8.15 -6.61 -11.67
N ALA A 53 7.67 -6.03 -12.77
CA ALA A 53 6.78 -4.88 -12.73
C ALA A 53 5.33 -5.26 -12.38
N LEU A 54 4.97 -6.55 -12.41
CA LEU A 54 3.59 -7.03 -12.31
C LEU A 54 2.65 -6.26 -13.27
N ALA A 55 3.13 -6.05 -14.49
CA ALA A 55 2.49 -5.19 -15.46
C ALA A 55 2.76 -5.61 -16.90
N VAL A 56 1.85 -5.24 -17.80
CA VAL A 56 2.13 -5.19 -19.23
C VAL A 56 2.83 -3.86 -19.53
N VAL A 57 4.04 -3.91 -20.09
CA VAL A 57 4.89 -2.73 -20.34
C VAL A 57 5.00 -2.49 -21.85
N LEU A 58 4.59 -1.30 -22.31
CA LEU A 58 4.53 -0.93 -23.74
C LEU A 58 5.19 0.42 -23.99
N GLU A 59 5.69 0.64 -25.22
CA GLU A 59 6.02 1.98 -25.70
C GLU A 59 4.76 2.61 -26.31
N VAL A 60 4.42 3.83 -25.90
CA VAL A 60 3.33 4.63 -26.49
C VAL A 60 3.86 5.96 -26.96
N THR A 61 3.26 6.49 -28.04
CA THR A 61 3.66 7.77 -28.62
C THR A 61 2.58 8.80 -28.37
N HIS A 62 2.89 9.84 -27.61
CA HIS A 62 2.01 10.98 -27.38
C HIS A 62 2.30 12.10 -28.37
N SER A 63 1.26 12.70 -28.95
CA SER A 63 1.37 13.98 -29.64
C SER A 63 1.27 15.12 -28.64
N ARG A 64 2.29 15.97 -28.57
CA ARG A 64 2.23 17.20 -27.78
C ARG A 64 1.18 18.14 -28.38
N GLU A 65 0.46 18.89 -27.55
CA GLU A 65 -0.46 19.93 -28.03
C GLU A 65 0.24 20.93 -28.95
N ILE A 66 -0.49 21.39 -29.96
CA ILE A 66 -0.03 22.44 -30.87
C ILE A 66 -0.05 23.78 -30.12
N ASP A 67 1.12 24.41 -30.01
CA ASP A 67 1.25 25.75 -29.42
C ASP A 67 0.64 26.80 -30.37
N LYS A 68 -0.57 27.25 -30.02
CA LYS A 68 -1.34 28.24 -30.79
C LYS A 68 -0.59 29.56 -30.97
N SER A 69 0.18 29.99 -29.98
CA SER A 69 0.94 31.25 -30.04
C SER A 69 2.07 31.14 -31.06
N ILE A 70 2.77 30.01 -31.07
CA ILE A 70 3.84 29.73 -32.04
C ILE A 70 3.27 29.57 -33.46
N VAL A 71 2.15 28.86 -33.64
CA VAL A 71 1.46 28.78 -34.94
C VAL A 71 1.09 30.18 -35.44
N ASN A 72 0.51 31.02 -34.58
CA ASN A 72 0.14 32.38 -34.96
C ASN A 72 1.34 33.25 -35.34
N LEU A 73 2.45 33.13 -34.60
CA LEU A 73 3.70 33.83 -34.91
C LEU A 73 4.23 33.42 -36.29
N TYR A 74 4.40 32.12 -36.54
CA TYR A 74 4.97 31.65 -37.81
C TYR A 74 4.02 31.82 -38.99
N LYS A 75 2.71 31.75 -38.77
CA LYS A 75 1.70 32.13 -39.76
C LYS A 75 1.85 33.60 -40.16
N TYR A 76 2.00 34.49 -39.18
CA TYR A 76 2.22 35.92 -39.43
C TYR A 76 3.55 36.19 -40.15
N GLU A 77 4.62 35.49 -39.77
CA GLU A 77 5.90 35.56 -40.50
C GLU A 77 5.73 35.11 -41.96
N LEU A 78 5.05 33.99 -42.21
CA LEU A 78 4.82 33.50 -43.56
C LEU A 78 3.93 34.45 -44.37
N SER A 79 2.90 35.03 -43.73
CA SER A 79 1.95 35.90 -44.43
C SER A 79 2.59 37.20 -44.93
N LYS A 80 3.59 37.73 -44.21
CA LYS A 80 4.34 38.92 -44.61
C LYS A 80 5.06 38.78 -45.95
N LEU A 81 5.43 37.58 -46.35
CA LEU A 81 6.14 37.39 -47.62
C LEU A 81 5.35 37.93 -48.82
N ILE A 82 4.01 37.89 -48.76
CA ILE A 82 3.19 38.39 -49.86
C ILE A 82 3.24 39.92 -50.01
N THR A 83 3.58 40.67 -48.97
CA THR A 83 3.67 42.14 -49.04
C THR A 83 4.88 42.60 -49.83
N GLU A 84 5.92 41.76 -49.86
CA GLU A 84 7.20 41.98 -50.55
C GLU A 84 7.15 41.52 -52.02
N LEU A 85 6.03 40.93 -52.46
CA LEU A 85 5.80 40.47 -53.83
C LEU A 85 4.86 41.41 -54.59
N GLU A 86 5.06 41.54 -55.90
CA GLU A 86 4.16 42.27 -56.80
C GLU A 86 2.86 41.49 -57.07
N VAL A 87 1.98 41.44 -56.07
CA VAL A 87 0.68 40.74 -56.10
C VAL A 87 -0.46 41.75 -55.91
N PRO A 88 -1.57 41.69 -56.69
CA PRO A 88 -2.73 42.56 -56.52
C PRO A 88 -3.30 42.52 -55.09
N GLU A 89 -3.83 43.66 -54.62
CA GLU A 89 -4.34 43.79 -53.25
C GLU A 89 -5.49 42.82 -52.90
N ASP A 90 -6.37 42.56 -53.87
CA ASP A 90 -7.45 41.58 -53.73
C ASP A 90 -6.90 40.14 -53.55
N ASP A 91 -5.84 39.78 -54.29
CA ASP A 91 -5.17 38.50 -54.16
C ASP A 91 -4.39 38.38 -52.84
N ARG A 92 -3.77 39.47 -52.38
CA ARG A 92 -3.17 39.54 -51.03
C ARG A 92 -4.21 39.26 -49.95
N THR A 93 -5.39 39.87 -50.06
CA THR A 93 -6.48 39.67 -49.11
C THR A 93 -6.98 38.22 -49.11
N LYS A 94 -7.21 37.64 -50.30
CA LYS A 94 -7.65 36.24 -50.44
C LYS A 94 -6.62 35.26 -49.89
N PHE A 95 -5.33 35.51 -50.10
CA PHE A 95 -4.26 34.69 -49.54
C PHE A 95 -4.30 34.69 -48.00
N VAL A 96 -4.33 35.88 -47.37
CA VAL A 96 -4.35 36.00 -45.91
C VAL A 96 -5.58 35.31 -45.32
N LEU A 97 -6.78 35.56 -45.86
CA LEU A 97 -8.01 34.93 -45.39
C LEU A 97 -7.97 33.40 -45.47
N SER A 98 -7.36 32.85 -46.52
CA SER A 98 -7.27 31.40 -46.72
C SER A 98 -6.21 30.75 -45.84
N LEU A 99 -5.07 31.42 -45.67
CA LEU A 99 -4.02 30.99 -44.75
C LEU A 99 -4.54 31.00 -43.31
N ASP A 100 -5.23 32.08 -42.91
CA ASP A 100 -5.87 32.20 -41.60
C ASP A 100 -6.87 31.08 -41.38
N ALA A 101 -7.81 30.86 -42.31
CA ALA A 101 -8.83 29.81 -42.17
C ALA A 101 -8.22 28.43 -41.88
N ILE A 102 -7.09 28.11 -42.52
CA ILE A 102 -6.41 26.82 -42.35
C ILE A 102 -5.57 26.79 -41.07
N ALA A 103 -4.76 27.82 -40.80
CA ALA A 103 -3.88 27.84 -39.64
C ALA A 103 -4.63 27.97 -38.30
N PHE A 104 -5.78 28.66 -38.27
CA PHE A 104 -6.63 28.79 -37.09
C PHE A 104 -7.35 27.51 -36.68
N THR A 105 -7.29 26.45 -37.50
CA THR A 105 -7.74 25.12 -37.07
C THR A 105 -6.83 24.52 -36.01
N TYR A 106 -5.58 24.99 -35.91
CA TYR A 106 -4.54 24.44 -35.03
C TYR A 106 -4.44 22.91 -35.11
N ALA A 107 -4.61 22.36 -36.31
CA ALA A 107 -4.71 20.93 -36.53
C ALA A 107 -3.70 20.47 -37.58
N LYS A 108 -3.13 19.28 -37.37
CA LYS A 108 -2.24 18.60 -38.33
C LYS A 108 -2.95 18.28 -39.65
N THR A 109 -4.25 18.00 -39.57
CA THR A 109 -5.12 17.67 -40.69
C THR A 109 -6.39 18.50 -40.65
N LEU A 110 -6.97 18.78 -41.82
CA LEU A 110 -8.19 19.58 -41.94
C LEU A 110 -9.38 18.92 -41.19
N PRO A 111 -9.95 19.56 -40.16
CA PRO A 111 -10.94 18.90 -39.28
C PRO A 111 -12.36 18.91 -39.85
N GLY A 112 -12.72 19.86 -40.74
CA GLY A 112 -14.10 20.05 -41.18
C GLY A 112 -14.27 20.65 -42.56
N ALA A 113 -15.45 20.45 -43.14
CA ALA A 113 -15.79 20.87 -44.49
C ALA A 113 -15.97 22.40 -44.65
N GLU A 114 -16.31 23.11 -43.56
CA GLU A 114 -16.49 24.57 -43.57
C GLU A 114 -15.20 25.30 -43.95
N THR A 115 -14.08 24.90 -43.35
CA THR A 115 -12.76 25.44 -43.66
C THR A 115 -12.36 25.16 -45.11
N ALA A 116 -12.68 23.96 -45.62
CA ALA A 116 -12.47 23.60 -47.03
C ALA A 116 -13.24 24.54 -47.97
N ALA A 117 -14.48 24.92 -47.60
CA ALA A 117 -15.31 25.83 -48.37
C ALA A 117 -14.71 27.25 -48.43
N ILE A 118 -14.12 27.74 -47.33
CA ILE A 118 -13.44 29.05 -47.30
C ILE A 118 -12.24 29.04 -48.26
N VAL A 119 -11.37 28.03 -48.19
CA VAL A 119 -10.22 27.91 -49.10
C VAL A 119 -10.65 27.79 -50.56
N LYS A 120 -11.71 27.03 -50.84
CA LYS A 120 -12.25 26.91 -52.20
C LYS A 120 -12.78 28.25 -52.71
N LYS A 121 -13.51 29.00 -51.87
CA LYS A 121 -14.07 30.31 -52.21
C LYS A 121 -12.98 31.33 -52.55
N HIS A 122 -11.92 31.39 -51.76
CA HIS A 122 -10.89 32.43 -51.89
C HIS A 122 -9.72 32.03 -52.81
N CYS A 123 -9.30 30.77 -52.81
CA CYS A 123 -8.16 30.28 -53.60
C CYS A 123 -8.54 29.41 -54.80
N GLY A 124 -9.78 28.93 -54.88
CA GLY A 124 -10.18 27.91 -55.87
C GLY A 124 -9.54 26.54 -55.63
N ILE A 125 -8.93 26.31 -54.47
CA ILE A 125 -8.27 25.03 -54.12
C ILE A 125 -9.30 24.11 -53.46
N THR A 126 -9.47 22.92 -54.02
CA THR A 126 -10.31 21.88 -53.41
C THR A 126 -9.51 21.14 -52.33
N CYS A 127 -10.09 21.06 -51.13
CA CYS A 127 -9.50 20.36 -49.99
C CYS A 127 -10.45 19.26 -49.49
N SER A 128 -9.90 18.20 -48.92
CA SER A 128 -10.67 17.12 -48.29
C SER A 128 -10.44 17.10 -46.77
N VAL A 129 -11.48 16.75 -46.00
CA VAL A 129 -11.34 16.49 -44.55
C VAL A 129 -10.28 15.39 -44.34
N GLY A 130 -9.40 15.55 -43.35
CA GLY A 130 -8.26 14.66 -43.10
C GLY A 130 -7.02 14.94 -43.95
N GLN A 131 -7.07 15.86 -44.93
CA GLN A 131 -5.88 16.27 -45.68
C GLN A 131 -4.91 17.05 -44.78
N LYS A 132 -3.60 16.77 -44.89
CA LYS A 132 -2.55 17.47 -44.11
C LYS A 132 -2.61 18.98 -44.35
N THR A 133 -2.73 19.73 -43.25
CA THR A 133 -2.82 21.20 -43.22
C THR A 133 -1.64 21.86 -43.93
N SER A 134 -0.41 21.40 -43.67
CA SER A 134 0.80 21.91 -44.33
C SER A 134 0.80 21.74 -45.86
N ARG A 135 0.17 20.69 -46.39
CA ARG A 135 0.02 20.51 -47.85
C ARG A 135 -0.94 21.54 -48.45
N ILE A 136 -2.02 21.85 -47.73
CA ILE A 136 -2.99 22.87 -48.15
C ILE A 136 -2.32 24.24 -48.11
N ILE A 137 -1.60 24.58 -47.04
CA ILE A 137 -0.84 25.84 -46.92
C ILE A 137 0.16 25.99 -48.07
N ASN A 138 0.93 24.95 -48.39
CA ASN A 138 1.86 24.97 -49.52
C ASN A 138 1.14 25.23 -50.86
N ALA A 139 -0.03 24.61 -51.07
CA ALA A 139 -0.84 24.85 -52.28
C ALA A 139 -1.35 26.30 -52.36
N ILE A 140 -1.79 26.88 -51.23
CA ILE A 140 -2.17 28.28 -51.13
C ILE A 140 -0.98 29.18 -51.46
N CYS A 141 0.20 28.92 -50.88
CA CYS A 141 1.41 29.72 -51.14
C CYS A 141 1.79 29.68 -52.62
N LYS A 142 1.76 28.50 -53.26
CA LYS A 142 2.01 28.33 -54.69
C LYS A 142 1.01 29.08 -55.57
N LYS A 143 -0.27 29.08 -55.19
CA LYS A 143 -1.34 29.75 -55.94
C LYS A 143 -1.10 31.26 -56.08
N TYR A 144 -0.55 31.89 -55.04
CA TYR A 144 -0.27 33.33 -55.02
C TYR A 144 1.22 33.66 -55.23
N GLY A 145 2.06 32.68 -55.58
CA GLY A 145 3.48 32.89 -55.87
C GLY A 145 4.36 33.20 -54.66
N VAL A 146 3.85 33.01 -53.43
CA VAL A 146 4.61 33.18 -52.18
C VAL A 146 5.78 32.20 -52.09
N ASP A 147 5.64 31.03 -52.74
CA ASP A 147 6.67 30.00 -52.82
C ASP A 147 7.95 30.45 -53.55
N LYS A 148 7.88 31.53 -54.32
CA LYS A 148 9.02 32.10 -55.06
C LYS A 148 9.89 33.01 -54.21
N HIS A 149 9.44 33.41 -53.02
CA HIS A 149 10.20 34.27 -52.13
C HIS A 149 11.43 33.53 -51.57
N PRO A 150 12.64 34.14 -51.50
CA PRO A 150 13.85 33.45 -51.02
C PRO A 150 13.70 32.84 -49.61
N GLU A 151 13.00 33.51 -48.71
CA GLU A 151 12.76 33.03 -47.34
C GLU A 151 11.58 32.05 -47.18
N TYR A 152 10.87 31.73 -48.27
CA TYR A 152 9.67 30.91 -48.21
C TYR A 152 9.92 29.58 -47.52
N ASN A 153 10.94 28.82 -47.95
CA ASN A 153 11.20 27.48 -47.44
C ASN A 153 11.46 27.50 -45.92
N ALA A 154 12.19 28.51 -45.42
CA ALA A 154 12.48 28.64 -44.00
C ALA A 154 11.22 28.98 -43.18
N ARG A 155 10.42 29.97 -43.62
CA ARG A 155 9.21 30.38 -42.90
C ARG A 155 8.09 29.34 -42.99
N PHE A 156 7.94 28.68 -44.14
CA PHE A 156 7.00 27.57 -44.33
C PHE A 156 7.36 26.37 -43.45
N ALA A 157 8.65 25.99 -43.38
CA ALA A 157 9.09 24.88 -42.52
C ALA A 157 8.71 25.11 -41.06
N LYS A 158 9.00 26.31 -40.51
CA LYS A 158 8.61 26.68 -39.14
C LYS A 158 7.11 26.51 -38.88
N LEU A 159 6.25 27.00 -39.78
CA LEU A 159 4.80 26.88 -39.63
C LEU A 159 4.33 25.42 -39.78
N ALA A 160 4.89 24.68 -40.74
CA ALA A 160 4.56 23.29 -40.96
C ALA A 160 4.95 22.42 -39.75
N ASP A 161 6.09 22.69 -39.14
CA ASP A 161 6.57 22.04 -37.92
C ASP A 161 5.70 22.41 -36.72
N ALA A 162 5.33 23.68 -36.56
CA ALA A 162 4.43 24.10 -35.48
C ALA A 162 3.02 23.48 -35.58
N LEU A 163 2.53 23.21 -36.80
CA LEU A 163 1.26 22.53 -37.05
C LEU A 163 1.37 21.00 -36.99
N ASN A 164 2.59 20.45 -36.87
CA ASN A 164 2.82 19.02 -36.76
C ASN A 164 3.25 18.71 -35.32
N PRO A 165 2.36 18.17 -34.48
CA PRO A 165 2.65 17.96 -33.08
C PRO A 165 3.86 17.05 -32.90
N LEU A 166 4.79 17.49 -32.04
CA LEU A 166 5.97 16.69 -31.67
C LEU A 166 5.49 15.41 -31.01
N LEU A 167 6.01 14.29 -31.48
CA LEU A 167 5.74 12.97 -30.92
C LEU A 167 6.76 12.71 -29.80
N SER A 168 6.28 12.57 -28.56
CA SER A 168 7.09 12.10 -27.43
C SER A 168 6.80 10.63 -27.18
N LYS A 169 7.84 9.80 -27.15
CA LYS A 169 7.73 8.43 -26.67
C LYS A 169 7.55 8.43 -25.15
N ARG A 170 6.83 7.44 -24.65
CA ARG A 170 6.56 7.18 -23.24
C ARG A 170 6.54 5.69 -23.01
N THR A 171 6.92 5.26 -21.82
CA THR A 171 6.63 3.89 -21.37
C THR A 171 5.26 3.89 -20.69
N ALA A 172 4.36 3.05 -21.17
CA ALA A 172 3.05 2.81 -20.59
C ALA A 172 3.01 1.48 -19.84
N LEU A 173 2.32 1.47 -18.72
CA LEU A 173 2.14 0.29 -17.89
C LEU A 173 0.66 0.08 -17.62
N LEU A 174 0.18 -1.16 -17.80
CA LEU A 174 -1.05 -1.65 -17.21
C LEU A 174 -0.67 -2.57 -16.05
N SER A 175 -0.70 -2.02 -14.84
CA SER A 175 -0.10 -2.62 -13.64
C SER A 175 -1.16 -3.13 -12.66
N ILE A 176 -0.82 -4.24 -12.01
CA ILE A 176 -1.48 -4.75 -10.80
C ILE A 176 -0.51 -4.81 -9.61
N HIS A 177 0.65 -4.17 -9.70
CA HIS A 177 1.65 -4.16 -8.63
C HIS A 177 1.09 -3.46 -7.37
N PRO A 178 1.19 -4.06 -6.17
CA PRO A 178 0.71 -3.44 -4.92
C PRO A 178 1.20 -1.99 -4.73
N CYS A 179 2.49 -1.74 -4.95
CA CYS A 179 3.06 -0.40 -4.86
C CYS A 179 2.46 0.60 -5.84
N ASP A 180 1.95 0.19 -7.01
CA ASP A 180 1.34 1.14 -7.94
C ASP A 180 -0.04 1.63 -7.49
N TYR A 181 -0.73 0.89 -6.62
CA TYR A 181 -1.93 1.38 -5.95
C TYR A 181 -1.55 2.38 -4.85
N LEU A 182 -0.59 2.05 -3.98
CA LEU A 182 -0.12 2.97 -2.93
C LEU A 182 0.50 4.25 -3.53
N GLU A 183 1.19 4.13 -4.67
CA GLU A 183 1.84 5.23 -5.39
C GLU A 183 1.01 5.71 -6.60
N MET A 184 -0.32 5.52 -6.58
CA MET A 184 -1.17 5.96 -7.69
C MET A 184 -1.14 7.49 -7.86
N SER A 185 -0.88 8.22 -6.78
CA SER A 185 -0.52 9.63 -6.76
C SER A 185 0.75 9.81 -5.92
N ASN A 186 1.91 9.68 -6.57
CA ASN A 186 3.22 9.83 -5.95
C ASN A 186 3.45 11.30 -5.53
N ARG A 187 4.01 11.55 -4.33
CA ARG A 187 4.31 12.92 -3.84
C ARG A 187 5.19 13.77 -4.77
N LYS A 188 5.95 13.13 -5.66
CA LYS A 188 6.81 13.80 -6.66
C LYS A 188 6.09 14.14 -7.98
N ASN A 189 4.83 13.73 -8.14
CA ASN A 189 4.05 14.11 -9.31
C ASN A 189 3.87 15.64 -9.36
N SER A 190 3.77 16.20 -10.57
CA SER A 190 3.40 17.62 -10.74
C SER A 190 1.90 17.88 -10.57
N TRP A 191 1.16 16.88 -10.09
CA TRP A 191 -0.28 16.85 -9.87
C TRP A 191 -0.57 15.87 -8.74
N SER A 192 -1.66 16.05 -8.01
CA SER A 192 -2.10 15.12 -6.98
C SER A 192 -3.51 14.60 -7.27
N SER A 193 -3.83 13.41 -6.77
CA SER A 193 -5.21 12.95 -6.62
C SER A 193 -5.53 12.77 -5.13
N CYS A 194 -6.80 12.54 -4.80
CA CYS A 194 -7.21 12.35 -3.41
C CYS A 194 -6.61 11.09 -2.77
N HIS A 195 -6.08 10.16 -3.57
CA HIS A 195 -5.40 8.96 -3.11
C HIS A 195 -3.90 9.15 -2.78
N CYS A 196 -3.39 10.37 -2.80
CA CYS A 196 -2.01 10.66 -2.38
C CYS A 196 -1.85 10.36 -0.88
N LEU A 197 -0.88 9.51 -0.51
CA LEU A 197 -0.60 9.21 0.92
C LEU A 197 0.00 10.40 1.69
N ASP A 198 0.42 11.43 0.94
CA ASP A 198 0.87 12.73 1.43
C ASP A 198 -0.22 13.78 1.16
N GLY A 199 -1.07 14.01 2.17
CA GLY A 199 -2.10 15.07 2.14
C GLY A 199 -3.38 14.80 1.32
N GLY A 200 -3.60 13.58 0.81
CA GLY A 200 -4.88 13.20 0.17
C GLY A 200 -6.00 12.88 1.17
N GLU A 201 -7.24 12.70 0.68
CA GLU A 201 -8.45 12.39 1.45
C GLU A 201 -9.01 10.97 1.15
N TYR A 202 -8.25 10.10 0.46
CA TYR A 202 -8.70 8.75 0.10
C TYR A 202 -7.54 7.74 0.19
N HIS A 203 -6.77 7.78 1.28
CA HIS A 203 -5.62 6.87 1.50
C HIS A 203 -6.08 5.41 1.55
N GLY A 204 -7.12 5.10 2.32
CA GLY A 204 -7.70 3.76 2.40
C GLY A 204 -8.23 3.25 1.05
N GLY A 205 -8.55 4.19 0.15
CA GLY A 205 -8.91 3.90 -1.23
C GLY A 205 -7.79 3.22 -2.03
N THR A 206 -6.53 3.45 -1.70
CA THR A 206 -5.39 2.78 -2.35
C THR A 206 -5.41 1.28 -2.05
N LEU A 207 -5.57 0.92 -0.78
CA LEU A 207 -5.72 -0.46 -0.32
C LEU A 207 -7.02 -1.09 -0.83
N SER A 208 -8.10 -0.32 -0.91
CA SER A 208 -9.38 -0.82 -1.42
C SER A 208 -9.29 -1.28 -2.88
N TYR A 209 -8.62 -0.51 -3.75
CA TYR A 209 -8.33 -0.95 -5.12
C TYR A 209 -7.33 -2.12 -5.16
N MET A 210 -6.28 -2.04 -4.33
CA MET A 210 -5.26 -3.10 -4.24
C MET A 210 -5.87 -4.45 -3.82
N ASN A 211 -6.90 -4.47 -2.99
CA ASN A 211 -7.51 -5.70 -2.50
C ASN A 211 -8.68 -6.16 -3.38
N ASP A 212 -9.07 -5.43 -4.42
CA ASP A 212 -10.17 -5.82 -5.30
C ASP A 212 -9.77 -6.82 -6.39
N GLU A 213 -10.76 -7.40 -7.05
CA GLU A 213 -10.54 -8.43 -8.07
C GLU A 213 -10.28 -7.86 -9.47
N CYS A 214 -10.71 -6.63 -9.76
CA CYS A 214 -10.90 -6.17 -11.13
C CYS A 214 -10.06 -4.96 -11.53
N SER A 215 -9.58 -4.14 -10.58
CA SER A 215 -8.89 -2.90 -10.90
C SER A 215 -7.44 -3.12 -11.33
N MET A 216 -6.97 -2.27 -12.23
CA MET A 216 -5.61 -2.14 -12.75
C MET A 216 -5.25 -0.66 -12.84
N VAL A 217 -4.00 -0.32 -12.56
CA VAL A 217 -3.49 1.05 -12.70
C VAL A 217 -2.82 1.18 -14.06
N PHE A 218 -3.40 1.97 -14.96
CA PHE A 218 -2.76 2.35 -16.21
C PHE A 218 -2.05 3.70 -16.05
N TYR A 219 -0.77 3.78 -16.36
CA TYR A 219 -0.01 5.03 -16.26
C TYR A 219 1.13 5.10 -17.27
N THR A 220 1.64 6.33 -17.48
CA THR A 220 2.83 6.57 -18.32
C THR A 220 3.94 7.24 -17.54
N VAL A 221 5.18 6.91 -17.91
CA VAL A 221 6.43 7.50 -17.40
C VAL A 221 7.30 7.98 -18.56
N ASP A 222 8.42 8.63 -18.25
CA ASP A 222 9.44 8.99 -19.25
C ASP A 222 10.02 7.71 -19.90
N ASP A 223 10.47 7.81 -21.15
CA ASP A 223 10.94 6.66 -21.96
C ASP A 223 12.32 6.12 -21.55
N ASP A 224 13.06 6.86 -20.73
CA ASP A 224 14.32 6.42 -20.12
C ASP A 224 14.12 5.55 -18.87
N VAL A 225 12.91 5.49 -18.32
CA VAL A 225 12.56 4.62 -17.19
C VAL A 225 12.33 3.19 -17.68
N THR A 226 13.13 2.25 -17.18
CA THR A 226 13.12 0.85 -17.62
C THR A 226 12.82 -0.17 -16.51
N GLU A 227 12.88 0.26 -15.24
CA GLU A 227 12.63 -0.57 -14.06
C GLU A 227 12.10 0.28 -12.89
N ALA A 228 11.71 -0.37 -11.78
CA ALA A 228 11.23 0.29 -10.56
C ALA A 228 10.13 1.36 -10.79
N PHE A 229 9.24 1.10 -11.75
CA PHE A 229 8.27 2.07 -12.28
C PHE A 229 7.36 2.72 -11.23
N HIS A 230 7.01 2.02 -10.16
CA HIS A 230 6.16 2.55 -9.09
C HIS A 230 6.82 3.73 -8.32
N THR A 231 8.16 3.80 -8.33
CA THR A 231 8.92 4.82 -7.58
C THR A 231 8.97 6.18 -8.27
N VAL A 232 8.79 6.20 -9.60
CA VAL A 232 8.92 7.41 -10.42
C VAL A 232 7.60 8.18 -10.54
N PRO A 233 7.64 9.50 -10.76
CA PRO A 233 6.44 10.28 -10.95
C PRO A 233 5.73 9.89 -12.25
N LYS A 234 4.41 9.73 -12.16
CA LYS A 234 3.53 9.35 -13.26
C LYS A 234 3.18 10.61 -14.09
N ARG A 235 3.35 10.52 -15.41
CA ARG A 235 2.99 11.60 -16.35
C ARG A 235 1.48 11.67 -16.55
N THR A 236 0.85 10.51 -16.65
CA THR A 236 -0.61 10.37 -16.66
C THR A 236 -1.00 9.12 -15.88
N ARG A 237 -2.27 9.03 -15.45
CA ARG A 237 -2.79 7.86 -14.75
C ARG A 237 -4.30 7.70 -14.93
N GLN A 238 -4.75 6.47 -15.17
CA GLN A 238 -6.15 6.03 -15.15
C GLN A 238 -6.28 4.71 -14.41
N ILE A 239 -7.38 4.53 -13.69
CA ILE A 239 -7.81 3.20 -13.26
C ILE A 239 -8.65 2.57 -14.36
N PHE A 240 -8.36 1.31 -14.69
CA PHE A 240 -9.22 0.46 -15.50
C PHE A 240 -9.70 -0.71 -14.66
N CYS A 241 -10.95 -1.15 -14.84
CA CYS A 241 -11.48 -2.31 -14.14
C CYS A 241 -12.00 -3.32 -15.15
N PHE A 242 -11.57 -4.59 -15.05
CA PHE A 242 -11.98 -5.65 -15.96
C PHE A 242 -12.47 -6.88 -15.21
N HIS A 243 -13.63 -7.39 -15.61
CA HIS A 243 -14.16 -8.68 -15.18
C HIS A 243 -15.22 -9.15 -16.18
N SER A 244 -15.25 -10.45 -16.50
CA SER A 244 -16.31 -11.09 -17.30
C SER A 244 -16.72 -10.33 -18.57
N GLY A 245 -15.76 -9.77 -19.29
CA GLY A 245 -16.02 -9.07 -20.56
C GLY A 245 -16.46 -7.60 -20.43
N ILE A 246 -16.56 -7.07 -19.22
CA ILE A 246 -16.83 -5.65 -18.96
C ILE A 246 -15.50 -4.96 -18.62
N LEU A 247 -15.15 -3.93 -19.38
CA LEU A 247 -13.98 -3.08 -19.14
C LEU A 247 -14.45 -1.64 -18.83
N MET A 248 -14.25 -1.17 -17.60
CA MET A 248 -14.50 0.23 -17.22
C MET A 248 -13.22 1.06 -17.34
N GLN A 249 -13.35 2.27 -17.89
CA GLN A 249 -12.31 3.30 -17.95
C GLN A 249 -12.70 4.49 -17.06
N SER A 250 -11.85 4.82 -16.08
CA SER A 250 -12.08 5.93 -15.14
C SER A 250 -11.56 7.29 -15.64
N ARG A 251 -11.51 8.28 -14.75
CA ARG A 251 -10.97 9.63 -14.98
C ARG A 251 -9.49 9.61 -15.39
N LEU A 252 -9.14 10.46 -16.36
CA LEU A 252 -7.75 10.70 -16.77
C LEU A 252 -7.11 11.79 -15.91
N TYR A 253 -5.97 11.49 -15.32
CA TYR A 253 -5.15 12.46 -14.59
C TYR A 253 -3.89 12.78 -15.39
N PRO A 254 -3.42 14.05 -15.37
CA PRO A 254 -4.08 15.20 -14.72
C PRO A 254 -5.22 15.82 -15.56
N GLN A 255 -5.29 15.53 -16.86
CA GLN A 255 -6.20 16.20 -17.80
C GLN A 255 -7.45 15.36 -18.10
N THR A 256 -8.54 15.60 -17.36
CA THR A 256 -9.81 14.86 -17.55
C THR A 256 -10.38 14.99 -18.96
N ASP A 257 -10.17 16.14 -19.60
CA ASP A 257 -10.80 16.50 -20.88
C ASP A 257 -10.00 16.13 -22.14
N ASP A 258 -8.84 15.49 -21.99
CA ASP A 258 -8.05 15.00 -23.11
C ASP A 258 -8.64 13.69 -23.68
N GLU A 259 -9.67 13.85 -24.52
CA GLU A 259 -10.38 12.72 -25.16
C GLU A 259 -9.48 11.88 -26.08
N ASP A 260 -8.49 12.49 -26.73
CA ASP A 260 -7.57 11.79 -27.63
C ASP A 260 -6.70 10.81 -26.83
N THR A 261 -6.12 11.26 -25.71
CA THR A 261 -5.36 10.39 -24.82
C THR A 261 -6.26 9.33 -24.17
N ARG A 262 -7.48 9.69 -23.74
CA ARG A 262 -8.45 8.72 -23.19
C ARG A 262 -8.80 7.63 -24.19
N GLU A 263 -9.05 7.99 -25.44
CA GLU A 263 -9.34 7.04 -26.52
C GLU A 263 -8.14 6.14 -26.81
N MET A 264 -6.94 6.73 -26.92
CA MET A 264 -5.71 5.97 -27.14
C MET A 264 -5.50 4.93 -26.04
N TYR A 265 -5.58 5.32 -24.77
CA TYR A 265 -5.39 4.41 -23.64
C TYR A 265 -6.46 3.32 -23.57
N ARG A 266 -7.72 3.67 -23.84
CA ARG A 266 -8.80 2.68 -23.92
C ARG A 266 -8.53 1.63 -25.00
N ASN A 267 -8.11 2.06 -26.19
CA ASN A 267 -7.80 1.15 -27.30
C ASN A 267 -6.62 0.24 -26.97
N ILE A 268 -5.60 0.76 -26.28
CA ILE A 268 -4.46 -0.03 -25.79
C ILE A 268 -4.91 -1.09 -24.78
N VAL A 269 -5.66 -0.70 -23.74
CA VAL A 269 -6.10 -1.65 -22.71
C VAL A 269 -7.08 -2.69 -23.28
N GLN A 270 -8.00 -2.28 -24.16
CA GLN A 270 -8.87 -3.20 -24.91
C GLN A 270 -8.07 -4.24 -25.69
N GLN A 271 -7.00 -3.81 -26.38
CA GLN A 271 -6.11 -4.71 -27.13
C GLN A 271 -5.37 -5.65 -26.18
N ILE A 272 -4.77 -5.15 -25.09
CA ILE A 272 -4.08 -5.98 -24.09
C ILE A 272 -5.00 -7.10 -23.58
N ILE A 273 -6.22 -6.74 -23.17
CA ILE A 273 -7.18 -7.72 -22.62
C ILE A 273 -7.61 -8.73 -23.70
N ALA A 274 -7.90 -8.28 -24.93
CA ALA A 274 -8.26 -9.17 -26.02
C ALA A 274 -7.14 -10.16 -26.36
N ASP A 275 -5.89 -9.72 -26.38
CA ASP A 275 -4.71 -10.56 -26.61
C ASP A 275 -4.53 -11.59 -25.48
N CYS A 276 -4.68 -11.18 -24.22
CA CYS A 276 -4.61 -12.09 -23.07
C CYS A 276 -5.70 -13.18 -23.09
N LEU A 277 -6.89 -12.82 -23.59
CA LEU A 277 -8.01 -13.74 -23.76
C LEU A 277 -7.90 -14.58 -25.05
N MET A 278 -6.99 -14.23 -25.97
CA MET A 278 -6.84 -14.81 -27.31
C MET A 278 -8.13 -14.69 -28.15
N VAL A 279 -8.74 -13.51 -28.14
CA VAL A 279 -10.00 -13.22 -28.85
C VAL A 279 -9.86 -11.97 -29.73
N PRO A 280 -10.72 -11.80 -30.75
CA PRO A 280 -10.70 -10.57 -31.54
C PRO A 280 -10.95 -9.33 -30.67
N ASN A 281 -10.19 -8.25 -30.91
CA ASN A 281 -10.34 -6.96 -30.26
C ASN A 281 -11.61 -6.23 -30.74
N LEU A 282 -12.78 -6.70 -30.30
CA LEU A 282 -14.10 -6.22 -30.72
C LEU A 282 -14.97 -5.85 -29.52
N TRP A 283 -15.16 -4.56 -29.31
CA TRP A 283 -15.89 -4.02 -28.16
C TRP A 283 -17.10 -3.18 -28.57
N THR A 284 -18.08 -3.10 -27.68
CA THR A 284 -19.19 -2.15 -27.75
C THR A 284 -19.06 -1.16 -26.62
N MET A 285 -18.88 0.12 -26.95
CA MET A 285 -18.68 1.17 -25.94
C MET A 285 -20.01 1.77 -25.48
N LYS A 286 -20.12 2.09 -24.19
CA LYS A 286 -21.22 2.84 -23.58
C LYS A 286 -20.63 3.99 -22.75
N ARG A 287 -21.13 5.20 -22.98
CA ARG A 287 -20.68 6.43 -22.31
C ARG A 287 -21.77 7.09 -21.46
N GLU A 288 -23.02 6.69 -21.65
CA GLU A 288 -24.16 7.25 -20.92
C GLU A 288 -24.07 6.83 -19.45
N GLN A 289 -24.18 7.80 -18.54
CA GLN A 289 -24.00 7.57 -17.11
C GLN A 289 -24.95 6.49 -16.56
N GLU A 290 -26.17 6.43 -17.08
CA GLU A 290 -27.15 5.39 -16.71
C GLU A 290 -26.63 3.98 -17.06
N GLU A 291 -26.10 3.80 -18.28
CA GLU A 291 -25.52 2.51 -18.71
C GLU A 291 -24.30 2.11 -17.89
N VAL A 292 -23.47 3.09 -17.50
CA VAL A 292 -22.31 2.86 -16.63
C VAL A 292 -22.79 2.44 -15.23
N SER A 293 -23.69 3.19 -14.62
CA SER A 293 -24.21 2.91 -13.27
C SER A 293 -24.93 1.56 -13.15
N ARG A 294 -25.52 1.06 -14.25
CA ARG A 294 -26.21 -0.24 -14.26
C ARG A 294 -25.24 -1.42 -14.18
N ARG A 295 -23.99 -1.23 -14.65
CA ARG A 295 -22.97 -2.29 -14.75
C ARG A 295 -21.74 -2.05 -13.89
N VAL A 296 -21.67 -0.94 -13.19
CA VAL A 296 -20.54 -0.59 -12.32
C VAL A 296 -21.09 -0.21 -10.96
N GLY A 297 -20.71 -1.00 -9.96
CA GLY A 297 -21.05 -0.75 -8.57
C GLY A 297 -19.82 -0.83 -7.68
N THR A 298 -19.98 -0.32 -6.47
CA THR A 298 -18.95 -0.32 -5.44
C THR A 298 -19.19 -1.49 -4.48
N HIS A 299 -18.13 -2.17 -4.06
CA HIS A 299 -18.21 -3.13 -2.95
C HIS A 299 -18.59 -2.42 -1.64
N GLU A 300 -19.31 -3.12 -0.74
CA GLU A 300 -19.95 -2.52 0.45
C GLU A 300 -18.96 -1.74 1.34
N ASN A 301 -17.79 -2.31 1.62
CA ASN A 301 -16.75 -1.71 2.46
C ASN A 301 -15.60 -1.07 1.67
N ALA A 302 -15.84 -0.67 0.42
CA ALA A 302 -14.80 -0.07 -0.39
C ALA A 302 -14.63 1.43 -0.11
N LEU A 303 -13.37 1.85 0.00
CA LEU A 303 -12.97 3.19 0.45
C LEU A 303 -12.37 4.07 -0.66
N HIS A 304 -12.41 3.61 -1.92
CA HIS A 304 -11.84 4.39 -3.01
C HIS A 304 -12.78 5.51 -3.48
N TYR A 305 -12.18 6.58 -3.99
CA TYR A 305 -12.94 7.64 -4.65
C TYR A 305 -13.62 7.11 -5.91
N ARG A 306 -14.94 7.31 -6.00
CA ARG A 306 -15.81 6.70 -7.01
C ARG A 306 -15.96 7.62 -8.21
N ASP A 307 -14.85 7.83 -8.93
CA ASP A 307 -14.82 8.71 -10.12
C ASP A 307 -15.95 8.38 -11.12
N TYR A 308 -16.35 7.11 -11.22
CA TYR A 308 -17.39 6.64 -12.15
C TYR A 308 -18.83 7.00 -11.77
N GLU A 309 -19.07 7.52 -10.56
CA GLU A 309 -20.41 8.02 -10.16
C GLU A 309 -20.66 9.45 -10.64
N TYR A 310 -19.63 10.16 -11.13
CA TYR A 310 -19.72 11.56 -11.53
C TYR A 310 -19.55 11.73 -13.05
N GLU A 311 -20.58 12.25 -13.71
CA GLU A 311 -20.59 12.45 -15.17
C GLU A 311 -19.45 13.36 -15.66
N CYS A 312 -19.03 14.35 -14.86
CA CYS A 312 -17.93 15.25 -15.19
C CYS A 312 -16.56 14.55 -15.33
N TYR A 313 -16.41 13.34 -14.80
CA TYR A 313 -15.20 12.53 -14.91
C TYR A 313 -15.23 11.54 -16.08
N LYS A 314 -16.35 11.53 -16.83
CA LYS A 314 -16.50 10.89 -18.15
C LYS A 314 -16.20 9.40 -18.17
N ALA A 315 -16.45 8.69 -17.07
CA ALA A 315 -16.25 7.24 -17.03
C ALA A 315 -17.07 6.55 -18.14
N ASN A 316 -16.55 5.46 -18.67
CA ASN A 316 -17.22 4.69 -19.71
C ASN A 316 -16.95 3.20 -19.54
N ILE A 317 -17.79 2.37 -20.16
CA ILE A 317 -17.61 0.93 -20.20
C ILE A 317 -17.49 0.44 -21.64
N SER A 318 -16.72 -0.64 -21.82
CA SER A 318 -16.58 -1.38 -23.06
C SER A 318 -16.97 -2.83 -22.82
N LEU A 319 -17.94 -3.32 -23.59
CA LEU A 319 -18.46 -4.69 -23.52
C LEU A 319 -17.84 -5.53 -24.63
N LEU A 320 -17.14 -6.60 -24.26
CA LEU A 320 -16.47 -7.51 -25.19
C LEU A 320 -17.51 -8.33 -25.96
N LYS A 321 -17.54 -8.23 -27.30
CA LYS A 321 -18.63 -8.78 -28.11
C LYS A 321 -18.75 -10.30 -28.06
N ASN A 322 -17.68 -11.02 -27.76
CA ASN A 322 -17.64 -12.48 -27.72
C ASN A 322 -17.68 -13.04 -26.28
N ALA A 323 -17.85 -12.21 -25.26
CA ALA A 323 -17.91 -12.64 -23.86
C ALA A 323 -19.32 -13.00 -23.38
N ASN A 324 -20.36 -12.84 -24.21
CA ASN A 324 -21.77 -13.05 -23.85
C ASN A 324 -22.17 -12.32 -22.55
N VAL A 325 -21.78 -11.05 -22.41
CA VAL A 325 -22.12 -10.24 -21.24
C VAL A 325 -23.65 -10.09 -21.14
N GLY A 326 -24.22 -10.63 -20.06
CA GLY A 326 -25.63 -10.56 -19.73
C GLY A 326 -26.08 -9.16 -19.29
N GLU A 327 -27.38 -8.99 -19.12
CA GLU A 327 -27.94 -7.71 -18.64
C GLU A 327 -27.64 -7.46 -17.16
N ASP A 328 -27.55 -8.53 -16.35
CA ASP A 328 -27.28 -8.49 -14.91
C ASP A 328 -25.78 -8.52 -14.56
N ASP A 329 -24.90 -8.72 -15.54
CA ASP A 329 -23.46 -8.74 -15.32
C ASP A 329 -22.95 -7.33 -14.94
N SER A 330 -22.21 -7.26 -13.84
CA SER A 330 -21.68 -6.00 -13.31
C SER A 330 -20.30 -6.15 -12.69
N LEU A 331 -19.56 -5.04 -12.67
CA LEU A 331 -18.31 -4.86 -11.94
C LEU A 331 -18.62 -4.44 -10.50
N ARG A 332 -17.99 -5.11 -9.54
CA ARG A 332 -17.89 -4.65 -8.15
C ARG A 332 -16.46 -4.17 -7.91
N ILE A 333 -16.30 -2.86 -7.80
CA ILE A 333 -15.00 -2.20 -7.68
C ILE A 333 -14.69 -1.98 -6.21
N GLY A 334 -13.41 -2.11 -5.86
CA GLY A 334 -12.93 -2.03 -4.50
C GLY A 334 -13.23 -3.27 -3.68
N HIS A 335 -12.54 -3.38 -2.55
CA HIS A 335 -12.79 -4.37 -1.52
C HIS A 335 -12.50 -3.76 -0.14
N THR A 336 -12.79 -4.50 0.92
CA THR A 336 -12.35 -4.19 2.29
C THR A 336 -10.84 -3.95 2.31
N ALA A 337 -10.45 -2.79 2.83
CA ALA A 337 -9.07 -2.47 3.16
C ALA A 337 -8.81 -2.82 4.64
N TYR A 338 -7.59 -3.26 4.93
CA TYR A 338 -7.19 -3.64 6.29
C TYR A 338 -6.19 -2.64 6.84
N CYS A 339 -6.33 -2.32 8.12
CA CYS A 339 -5.44 -1.45 8.88
C CYS A 339 -4.01 -1.94 8.73
N ILE A 340 -3.09 -1.03 8.39
CA ILE A 340 -1.68 -1.38 8.17
C ILE A 340 -0.93 -1.69 9.48
N ASP A 341 -1.58 -1.53 10.64
CA ASP A 341 -1.01 -1.74 11.97
C ASP A 341 -1.59 -2.95 12.71
N CYS A 342 -2.91 -3.14 12.70
CA CYS A 342 -3.57 -4.25 13.42
C CYS A 342 -4.33 -5.25 12.53
N SER A 343 -4.41 -5.00 11.22
CA SER A 343 -5.15 -5.82 10.22
C SER A 343 -6.67 -5.82 10.33
N GLU A 344 -7.26 -5.10 11.27
CA GLU A 344 -8.71 -4.91 11.32
C GLU A 344 -9.22 -4.13 10.10
N ALA A 345 -10.48 -4.34 9.72
CA ALA A 345 -11.07 -3.59 8.62
C ALA A 345 -11.07 -2.07 8.91
N ILE A 346 -10.75 -1.27 7.90
CA ILE A 346 -10.84 0.19 7.99
C ILE A 346 -12.16 0.69 7.36
N TYR A 347 -12.71 1.75 7.94
CA TYR A 347 -13.98 2.35 7.53
C TYR A 347 -13.87 3.84 7.15
N ASP A 348 -12.78 4.50 7.54
CA ASP A 348 -12.46 5.86 7.10
C ASP A 348 -11.62 5.84 5.81
N SER A 349 -12.12 6.48 4.75
CA SER A 349 -11.40 6.60 3.49
C SER A 349 -10.12 7.44 3.60
N ASN A 350 -10.06 8.38 4.56
CA ASN A 350 -8.92 9.26 4.75
C ASN A 350 -7.72 8.56 5.39
N SER A 351 -7.91 7.36 5.96
CA SER A 351 -6.93 6.70 6.81
C SER A 351 -6.40 5.40 6.19
N LEU A 352 -5.18 5.00 6.59
CA LEU A 352 -4.65 3.64 6.42
C LEU A 352 -4.80 2.80 7.71
N TYR A 353 -5.31 3.42 8.76
CA TYR A 353 -5.46 2.86 10.10
C TYR A 353 -6.96 2.77 10.45
N CYS A 354 -7.34 1.78 11.26
CA CYS A 354 -8.68 1.75 11.84
C CYS A 354 -8.78 2.80 12.93
N ASP A 355 -10.00 3.12 13.38
CA ASP A 355 -10.27 4.14 14.39
C ASP A 355 -9.37 3.98 15.63
N ARG A 356 -9.23 2.73 16.11
CA ARG A 356 -8.35 2.43 17.24
C ARG A 356 -6.89 2.79 16.98
N CYS A 357 -6.40 2.60 15.76
CA CYS A 357 -5.01 2.80 15.34
C CYS A 357 -4.70 4.22 14.82
N SER A 358 -5.73 4.95 14.38
CA SER A 358 -5.65 6.30 13.84
C SER A 358 -5.64 7.38 14.92
N ASP A 359 -6.17 7.06 16.10
CA ASP A 359 -6.27 8.03 17.19
C ASP A 359 -4.89 8.32 17.82
N ASP A 360 -4.68 9.61 18.13
CA ASP A 360 -3.63 10.03 19.05
C ASP A 360 -3.80 9.25 20.36
N GLY A 361 -2.74 8.58 20.79
CA GLY A 361 -2.83 7.57 21.85
C GLY A 361 -1.96 6.35 21.59
N TYR A 362 -1.13 6.33 20.55
CA TYR A 362 -0.06 5.34 20.47
C TYR A 362 1.26 5.94 20.90
N ILE A 363 1.97 5.14 21.66
CA ILE A 363 3.32 5.39 22.13
C ILE A 363 4.25 4.31 21.59
N ILE A 364 5.55 4.57 21.60
CA ILE A 364 6.57 3.58 21.26
C ILE A 364 7.09 2.98 22.56
N CYS A 365 6.99 1.65 22.70
CA CYS A 365 7.60 0.93 23.80
C CYS A 365 9.11 1.22 23.82
N TYR A 366 9.63 1.64 24.97
CA TYR A 366 11.01 2.04 25.11
C TYR A 366 12.03 0.89 24.92
N ASP A 367 11.61 -0.35 25.16
CA ASP A 367 12.49 -1.52 25.08
C ASP A 367 12.48 -2.19 23.70
N CYS A 368 11.29 -2.45 23.13
CA CYS A 368 11.15 -3.23 21.90
C CYS A 368 10.79 -2.41 20.66
N ASP A 369 10.66 -1.08 20.79
CA ASP A 369 10.20 -0.15 19.75
C ASP A 369 8.81 -0.49 19.15
N HIS A 370 8.06 -1.40 19.76
CA HIS A 370 6.71 -1.75 19.32
C HIS A 370 5.73 -0.60 19.62
N ARG A 371 4.88 -0.30 18.66
CA ARG A 371 3.83 0.71 18.80
C ARG A 371 2.67 0.09 19.59
N VAL A 372 2.34 0.67 20.74
CA VAL A 372 1.28 0.17 21.63
C VAL A 372 0.33 1.32 21.96
N HIS A 373 -0.96 1.00 22.10
CA HIS A 373 -1.94 1.99 22.51
C HIS A 373 -1.68 2.40 23.97
N GLU A 374 -1.90 3.65 24.33
CA GLU A 374 -1.62 4.24 25.65
C GLU A 374 -2.39 3.52 26.75
N ASP A 375 -3.63 3.10 26.46
CA ASP A 375 -4.46 2.28 27.36
C ASP A 375 -3.85 0.89 27.65
N ASP A 376 -3.09 0.34 26.70
CA ASP A 376 -2.42 -0.96 26.81
C ASP A 376 -0.95 -0.82 27.25
N ALA A 377 -0.50 0.40 27.51
CA ALA A 377 0.86 0.69 27.91
C ALA A 377 0.99 0.86 29.43
N ARG A 378 2.21 0.69 29.94
CA ARG A 378 2.55 0.97 31.35
C ARG A 378 3.68 1.99 31.41
N TYR A 379 3.51 3.02 32.25
CA TYR A 379 4.52 4.03 32.49
C TYR A 379 5.39 3.63 33.68
N VAL A 380 6.65 3.29 33.41
CA VAL A 380 7.61 2.77 34.39
C VAL A 380 8.90 3.58 34.27
N ASN A 381 9.39 4.12 35.38
CA ASN A 381 10.68 4.82 35.46
C ASN A 381 10.88 5.92 34.38
N GLY A 382 9.84 6.68 34.08
CA GLY A 382 9.92 7.82 33.13
C GLY A 382 9.71 7.45 31.66
N HIS A 383 9.53 6.17 31.36
CA HIS A 383 9.35 5.64 30.02
C HIS A 383 8.09 4.79 29.92
N TRP A 384 7.62 4.57 28.69
CA TRP A 384 6.47 3.73 28.45
C TRP A 384 6.87 2.36 27.90
N TYR A 385 6.16 1.31 28.30
CA TYR A 385 6.41 -0.08 27.90
C TYR A 385 5.10 -0.77 27.49
N CYS A 386 5.17 -1.74 26.57
CA CYS A 386 4.07 -2.67 26.31
C CYS A 386 3.97 -3.73 27.42
N GLU A 387 2.85 -4.45 27.49
CA GLU A 387 2.61 -5.50 28.51
C GLU A 387 3.60 -6.67 28.44
N GLU A 388 4.25 -6.89 27.29
CA GLU A 388 5.28 -7.95 27.15
C GLU A 388 6.66 -7.52 27.68
N CYS A 389 6.91 -6.20 27.77
CA CYS A 389 8.21 -5.64 28.19
C CYS A 389 8.21 -5.14 29.65
N CYS A 390 7.12 -5.33 30.39
CA CYS A 390 7.04 -5.03 31.82
C CYS A 390 6.21 -6.07 32.56
N SER A 391 6.35 -6.13 33.88
CA SER A 391 5.65 -7.12 34.72
C SER A 391 5.11 -6.45 35.96
N TYR A 392 3.98 -6.95 36.46
CA TYR A 392 3.34 -6.44 37.67
C TYR A 392 3.86 -7.18 38.90
N CYS A 393 4.31 -6.43 39.91
CA CYS A 393 4.75 -6.99 41.18
C CYS A 393 3.58 -7.06 42.16
N GLU A 394 3.28 -8.26 42.67
CA GLU A 394 2.16 -8.48 43.59
C GLU A 394 2.42 -7.92 45.00
N HIS A 395 3.68 -7.69 45.39
CA HIS A 395 4.03 -7.09 46.68
C HIS A 395 3.84 -5.56 46.71
N CYS A 396 4.52 -4.82 45.82
CA CYS A 396 4.43 -3.35 45.81
C CYS A 396 3.27 -2.81 44.96
N HIS A 397 2.57 -3.66 44.20
CA HIS A 397 1.50 -3.28 43.28
C HIS A 397 1.92 -2.28 42.19
N GLU A 398 3.20 -2.32 41.80
CA GLU A 398 3.76 -1.49 40.73
C GLU A 398 4.28 -2.35 39.58
N TYR A 399 4.30 -1.76 38.38
CA TYR A 399 4.93 -2.37 37.22
C TYR A 399 6.44 -2.11 37.23
N THR A 400 7.21 -3.12 36.85
CA THR A 400 8.67 -3.04 36.72
C THR A 400 9.13 -3.67 35.41
N THR A 401 10.32 -3.29 34.96
CA THR A 401 11.03 -3.92 33.83
C THR A 401 12.18 -4.83 34.31
N GLY A 402 12.35 -4.95 35.63
CA GLY A 402 13.36 -5.81 36.25
C GLY A 402 12.94 -7.28 36.27
N GLU A 403 13.87 -8.15 36.67
CA GLU A 403 13.61 -9.57 36.85
C GLU A 403 12.56 -9.81 37.94
N MET A 404 11.62 -10.72 37.65
CA MET A 404 10.58 -11.14 38.58
C MET A 404 10.93 -12.51 39.14
N THR A 405 10.73 -12.69 40.44
CA THR A 405 10.90 -13.96 41.13
C THR A 405 9.54 -14.50 41.55
N GLU A 406 9.29 -15.77 41.26
CA GLU A 406 8.12 -16.48 41.75
C GLU A 406 8.26 -16.76 43.25
N VAL A 407 7.23 -16.45 44.01
CA VAL A 407 7.12 -16.68 45.45
C VAL A 407 5.92 -17.59 45.71
N HIS A 408 6.14 -18.64 46.50
CA HIS A 408 5.10 -19.59 46.89
C HIS A 408 4.40 -19.14 48.17
N GLY A 409 3.10 -18.85 48.07
CA GLY A 409 2.31 -18.34 49.17
C GLY A 409 1.19 -19.27 49.64
N ARG A 410 0.23 -18.68 50.36
CA ARG A 410 -0.92 -19.41 50.96
C ARG A 410 -1.75 -20.16 49.91
N GLN A 411 -2.31 -21.30 50.34
CA GLN A 411 -3.26 -22.11 49.55
C GLN A 411 -2.71 -22.58 48.18
N ASP A 412 -1.41 -22.85 48.12
CA ASP A 412 -0.69 -23.36 46.95
C ASP A 412 -0.76 -22.41 45.74
N TYR A 413 -0.97 -21.13 46.01
CA TYR A 413 -0.90 -20.07 45.02
C TYR A 413 0.51 -19.47 45.01
N SER A 414 1.12 -19.41 43.83
CA SER A 414 2.36 -18.66 43.61
C SER A 414 2.08 -17.34 42.91
N TYR A 415 2.94 -16.35 43.16
CA TYR A 415 2.84 -15.03 42.59
C TYR A 415 4.22 -14.42 42.33
N TYR A 416 4.28 -13.39 41.50
CA TYR A 416 5.54 -12.79 41.07
C TYR A 416 5.84 -11.49 41.82
N VAL A 417 7.07 -11.38 42.30
CA VAL A 417 7.58 -10.25 43.07
C VAL A 417 8.85 -9.70 42.41
N CYS A 418 9.02 -8.37 42.42
CA CYS A 418 10.22 -7.73 41.89
C CYS A 418 11.42 -7.91 42.84
N GLN A 419 12.65 -7.78 42.30
CA GLN A 419 13.87 -7.88 43.10
C GLN A 419 13.90 -6.94 44.32
N ASP A 420 13.38 -5.71 44.19
CA ASP A 420 13.37 -4.74 45.29
C ASP A 420 12.45 -5.16 46.46
N CYS A 421 11.47 -6.02 46.19
CA CYS A 421 10.54 -6.52 47.20
C CYS A 421 10.91 -7.93 47.70
N LEU A 422 11.91 -8.58 47.09
CA LEU A 422 12.26 -9.97 47.37
C LEU A 422 12.77 -10.19 48.80
N ASP A 423 13.41 -9.18 49.40
CA ASP A 423 13.90 -9.20 50.79
C ASP A 423 12.78 -9.34 51.85
N ASN A 424 11.51 -9.22 51.46
CA ASN A 424 10.36 -9.46 52.33
C ASN A 424 9.94 -10.93 52.40
N TYR A 425 10.62 -11.80 51.67
CA TYR A 425 10.31 -13.22 51.53
C TYR A 425 11.51 -14.08 51.94
N TYR A 426 11.25 -15.37 52.16
CA TYR A 426 12.26 -16.28 52.69
C TYR A 426 12.71 -17.26 51.61
N GLN A 427 14.01 -17.26 51.34
CA GLN A 427 14.61 -18.25 50.46
C GLN A 427 14.83 -19.56 51.23
N CYS A 428 14.35 -20.68 50.70
CA CYS A 428 14.62 -21.99 51.25
C CYS A 428 16.07 -22.40 50.97
N GLU A 429 16.85 -22.72 52.00
CA GLU A 429 18.25 -23.13 51.85
C GLU A 429 18.41 -24.46 51.09
N ASN A 430 17.37 -25.30 51.05
CA ASN A 430 17.42 -26.61 50.43
C ASN A 430 17.07 -26.59 48.94
N CYS A 431 16.04 -25.84 48.51
CA CYS A 431 15.61 -25.79 47.11
C CYS A 431 15.97 -24.48 46.39
N GLY A 432 16.26 -23.41 47.13
CA GLY A 432 16.58 -22.09 46.58
C GLY A 432 15.36 -21.26 46.16
N ASP A 433 14.14 -21.80 46.26
CA ASP A 433 12.90 -21.08 45.94
C ASP A 433 12.47 -20.17 47.09
N TYR A 434 11.59 -19.22 46.80
CA TYR A 434 11.13 -18.20 47.74
C TYR A 434 9.71 -18.48 48.24
N PHE A 435 9.49 -18.26 49.53
CA PHE A 435 8.25 -18.60 50.21
C PHE A 435 7.78 -17.46 51.12
N ASP A 436 6.47 -17.40 51.35
CA ASP A 436 5.90 -16.67 52.48
C ASP A 436 6.41 -17.24 53.82
N GLU A 437 6.48 -16.41 54.86
CA GLU A 437 6.93 -16.80 56.21
C GLU A 437 6.20 -18.03 56.76
N ASP A 438 4.93 -18.21 56.40
CA ASP A 438 4.06 -19.28 56.90
C ASP A 438 4.06 -20.56 56.06
N LYS A 439 5.00 -20.66 55.10
CA LYS A 439 5.21 -21.83 54.23
C LYS A 439 6.51 -22.58 54.51
N GLY A 440 7.04 -22.39 55.71
CA GLY A 440 8.24 -23.09 56.16
C GLY A 440 8.56 -22.79 57.61
N GLN A 441 9.72 -23.28 58.03
CA GLN A 441 10.21 -23.17 59.39
C GLN A 441 11.60 -22.54 59.37
N GLN A 442 11.84 -21.60 60.29
CA GLN A 442 13.19 -21.12 60.57
C GLN A 442 13.94 -22.19 61.38
N LEU A 443 15.03 -22.70 60.82
CA LEU A 443 15.97 -23.64 61.43
C LEU A 443 17.31 -22.94 61.69
N ASP A 444 18.24 -23.65 62.33
CA ASP A 444 19.59 -23.16 62.64
C ASP A 444 20.43 -22.90 61.39
N ASP A 445 20.20 -23.64 60.31
CA ASP A 445 20.90 -23.51 59.04
C ASP A 445 20.22 -22.55 58.04
N GLY A 446 19.04 -22.02 58.38
CA GLY A 446 18.30 -21.04 57.60
C GLY A 446 16.81 -21.36 57.52
N PHE A 447 16.09 -20.70 56.61
CA PHE A 447 14.69 -21.00 56.37
C PHE A 447 14.56 -22.27 55.52
N CYS A 448 13.65 -23.16 55.90
CA CYS A 448 13.35 -24.39 55.15
C CYS A 448 11.85 -24.46 54.87
N CYS A 449 11.47 -24.58 53.59
CA CYS A 449 10.06 -24.70 53.20
C CYS A 449 9.45 -26.03 53.65
N ASP A 450 8.11 -26.07 53.77
CA ASP A 450 7.38 -27.25 54.26
C ASP A 450 7.74 -28.54 53.50
N ASP A 451 7.79 -28.50 52.17
CA ASP A 451 8.14 -29.68 51.34
C ASP A 451 9.57 -30.18 51.61
N CYS A 452 10.52 -29.25 51.76
CA CYS A 452 11.90 -29.59 52.07
C CYS A 452 12.05 -30.05 53.53
N LEU A 453 11.25 -29.52 54.44
CA LEU A 453 11.20 -29.92 55.83
C LEU A 453 10.71 -31.36 55.95
N GLU A 454 9.58 -31.71 55.30
CA GLU A 454 9.04 -33.07 55.28
C GLU A 454 9.99 -34.08 54.63
N THR A 455 10.74 -33.65 53.62
CA THR A 455 11.62 -34.55 52.85
C THR A 455 12.97 -34.79 53.53
N ASN A 456 13.58 -33.74 54.08
CA ASN A 456 15.00 -33.77 54.50
C ASN A 456 15.19 -33.74 56.02
N TYR A 457 14.13 -33.54 56.79
CA TYR A 457 14.21 -33.41 58.24
C TYR A 457 13.27 -34.38 58.96
N SER A 458 13.70 -34.76 60.16
CA SER A 458 12.95 -35.55 61.13
C SER A 458 12.89 -34.78 62.45
N VAL A 459 11.88 -35.05 63.28
CA VAL A 459 11.74 -34.44 64.60
C VAL A 459 12.25 -35.42 65.65
N CYS A 460 13.12 -34.98 66.55
CA CYS A 460 13.62 -35.82 67.64
C CYS A 460 12.47 -36.13 68.63
N ASP A 461 12.21 -37.42 68.87
CA ASP A 461 11.12 -37.89 69.74
C ASP A 461 11.31 -37.51 71.22
N SER A 462 12.52 -37.11 71.63
CA SER A 462 12.84 -36.70 73.00
C SER A 462 12.76 -35.18 73.21
N CYS A 463 13.49 -34.39 72.41
CA CYS A 463 13.57 -32.94 72.59
C CYS A 463 12.61 -32.14 71.70
N GLY A 464 12.05 -32.75 70.66
CA GLY A 464 11.17 -32.08 69.69
C GLY A 464 11.87 -31.16 68.70
N GLU A 465 13.20 -31.13 68.67
CA GLU A 465 13.98 -30.34 67.71
C GLU A 465 14.05 -31.02 66.34
N TYR A 466 14.08 -30.22 65.27
CA TYR A 466 14.30 -30.71 63.91
C TYR A 466 15.78 -31.07 63.72
N MET A 467 16.01 -32.22 63.08
CA MET A 467 17.33 -32.73 62.71
C MET A 467 17.29 -33.23 61.27
N ARG A 468 18.40 -33.14 60.55
CA ARG A 468 18.49 -33.73 59.20
C ARG A 468 18.18 -35.22 59.33
N THR A 469 17.34 -35.75 58.44
CA THR A 469 16.93 -37.16 58.48
C THR A 469 18.14 -38.10 58.36
N ASP A 470 19.18 -37.68 57.63
CA ASP A 470 20.43 -38.44 57.50
C ASP A 470 21.26 -38.48 58.79
N ASP A 471 21.05 -37.53 59.71
CA ASP A 471 21.72 -37.43 61.01
C ASP A 471 20.87 -38.02 62.15
N ALA A 472 19.64 -38.49 61.84
CA ALA A 472 18.74 -39.06 62.82
C ALA A 472 19.14 -40.49 63.19
N GLU A 473 19.20 -40.80 64.48
CA GLU A 473 19.47 -42.15 64.97
C GLU A 473 18.18 -42.86 65.39
N GLU A 474 17.88 -44.00 64.76
CA GLU A 474 16.75 -44.84 65.15
C GLU A 474 17.12 -45.70 66.37
N VAL A 475 16.33 -45.59 67.43
CA VAL A 475 16.40 -46.44 68.63
C VAL A 475 14.99 -46.92 68.96
N ASP A 476 14.76 -48.23 68.95
CA ASP A 476 13.47 -48.88 69.23
C ASP A 476 12.28 -48.34 68.39
N GLY A 477 12.52 -48.00 67.12
CA GLY A 477 11.49 -47.49 66.20
C GLY A 477 11.12 -46.03 66.38
N GLN A 478 11.89 -45.28 67.17
CA GLN A 478 11.81 -43.82 67.35
C GLN A 478 13.09 -43.15 66.87
N TYR A 479 13.00 -41.89 66.43
CA TYR A 479 14.13 -41.14 65.88
C TYR A 479 14.62 -40.10 66.89
N TYR A 480 15.92 -40.10 67.15
CA TYR A 480 16.54 -39.18 68.11
C TYR A 480 17.74 -38.46 67.51
N CYS A 481 18.00 -37.25 67.98
CA CYS A 481 19.26 -36.55 67.68
C CYS A 481 20.42 -37.24 68.40
N GLU A 482 21.65 -37.07 67.92
CA GLU A 482 22.87 -37.72 68.45
C GLU A 482 22.96 -37.67 69.99
N ASN A 483 22.66 -36.50 70.58
CA ASN A 483 22.70 -36.32 72.03
C ASN A 483 21.61 -37.15 72.74
N CYS A 484 20.35 -37.08 72.29
CA CYS A 484 19.24 -37.81 72.91
C CYS A 484 19.35 -39.32 72.67
N ALA A 485 19.87 -39.75 71.52
CA ALA A 485 20.11 -41.16 71.21
C ALA A 485 21.14 -41.78 72.17
N GLY A 486 22.21 -41.04 72.48
CA GLY A 486 23.22 -41.45 73.45
C GLY A 486 22.67 -41.63 74.86
N ASP A 487 21.83 -40.70 75.31
CA ASP A 487 21.18 -40.77 76.62
C ASP A 487 20.24 -41.98 76.71
N ILE A 488 19.38 -42.19 75.70
CA ILE A 488 18.42 -43.30 75.67
C ILE A 488 19.12 -44.66 75.61
N ARG A 489 20.18 -44.80 74.80
CA ARG A 489 20.97 -46.05 74.76
C ARG A 489 21.60 -46.36 76.11
N SER A 490 22.12 -45.34 76.81
CA SER A 490 22.71 -45.51 78.14
C SER A 490 21.66 -45.97 79.16
N GLU A 491 20.46 -45.38 79.14
CA GLU A 491 19.35 -45.81 79.99
C GLU A 491 18.88 -47.25 79.70
N MET A 492 18.88 -47.66 78.42
CA MET A 492 18.53 -49.04 78.03
C MET A 492 19.60 -50.06 78.44
N GLU A 493 20.89 -49.71 78.36
CA GLU A 493 22.00 -50.56 78.84
C GLU A 493 21.96 -50.74 80.36
N GLU A 494 21.69 -49.67 81.13
CA GLU A 494 21.51 -49.76 82.59
C GLU A 494 20.30 -50.63 82.98
N ALA A 495 19.21 -50.58 82.22
CA ALA A 495 18.02 -51.41 82.43
C ALA A 495 18.24 -52.90 82.07
N ALA A 496 19.09 -53.18 81.07
CA ALA A 496 19.46 -54.54 80.67
C ALA A 496 20.39 -55.21 81.70
N ASP A 497 21.33 -54.46 82.28
CA ASP A 497 22.23 -54.97 83.33
C ASP A 497 21.47 -55.30 84.63
N TRP A 498 20.45 -54.52 84.98
CA TRP A 498 19.57 -54.81 86.14
C TRP A 498 18.70 -56.05 85.95
N SER A 499 18.31 -56.37 84.72
CA SER A 499 17.47 -57.54 84.40
C SER A 499 18.27 -58.83 84.17
N ALA A 500 19.58 -58.74 83.90
CA ALA A 500 20.51 -59.88 83.87
C ALA A 500 21.05 -60.29 85.26
N ALA A 501 20.91 -59.43 86.28
CA ALA A 501 21.35 -59.66 87.66
C ALA A 501 20.27 -60.29 88.58
N SER A 502 19.07 -60.56 88.06
CA SER A 502 17.95 -61.27 88.72
C SER A 502 17.70 -62.62 88.07
#